data_AF-A0A158A8M9-F1
#
_entry.id   AF-A0A158A8M9-F1
#
_cell.length_a   1.000
_cell.length_b   1.000
_cell.length_c   1.000
_cell.angle_alpha   90.00
_cell.angle_beta   90.00
_cell.angle_gamma   90.00
#
_symmetry.space_group_name_H-M   'P 1'
#
loop_
_entity.id
_entity.type
_entity.pdbx_description
1 polymer ?
#
loop_
_entity_poly.entity_id
_entity_poly.type
_entity_poly.pdbx_seq_one_letter_code
_entity_poly.pdbx_strand_id
1 'polypeptide(L)'
;MPQARDMTSNDDKPALHALREALPELPFGDDGPVFRAPWEAQAFAMTLALHERGVFTWKEWAHALSVAIKDAQAAGDPDHGDTYYAHWLNALERLTAEKGCVSEATLARRRIEWDEAARGTPHGQPIVLKRTHELPAATLDAYHAAIYRIEAQPPIDMKIGAANAAVESLLAEQGVESAVFVTAFNPFGRVLTPAENAARQRALTGRVAEMGLRALPGAGIDPMNVWIAEASLFVPGATRETADTLMTSFEQNAVIYVDGSGLPQLLLHPDYR
;
A
#
# COMPACT_ATOMS: atom_id res chain seq x y z
N MET A 1 31.15 10.55 -26.68
CA MET A 1 30.18 9.70 -27.39
C MET A 1 29.88 8.50 -26.49
N PRO A 2 28.73 8.47 -25.81
CA PRO A 2 28.36 7.36 -24.94
C PRO A 2 27.81 6.20 -25.80
N GLN A 3 28.30 4.99 -25.55
CA GLN A 3 27.69 3.76 -26.07
C GLN A 3 26.39 3.49 -25.30
N ALA A 4 25.28 3.42 -26.03
CA ALA A 4 24.02 2.91 -25.52
C ALA A 4 24.21 1.44 -25.14
N ARG A 5 23.86 1.10 -23.88
CA ARG A 5 23.69 -0.30 -23.48
C ARG A 5 22.44 -0.83 -24.18
N ASP A 6 22.64 -1.79 -25.07
CA ASP A 6 21.60 -2.62 -25.67
C ASP A 6 20.78 -3.30 -24.56
N MET A 7 19.50 -2.95 -24.52
CA MET A 7 18.48 -3.54 -23.65
C MET A 7 17.80 -4.68 -24.41
N THR A 8 18.54 -5.73 -24.76
CA THR A 8 17.97 -6.99 -25.24
C THR A 8 18.50 -8.10 -24.34
N SER A 9 17.96 -8.18 -23.12
CA SER A 9 18.29 -9.28 -22.22
C SER A 9 17.70 -10.57 -22.78
N ASN A 10 18.56 -11.56 -22.98
CA ASN A 10 18.30 -12.86 -23.58
C ASN A 10 17.75 -13.87 -22.55
N ASP A 11 17.21 -13.39 -21.42
CA ASP A 11 16.82 -14.20 -20.25
C ASP A 11 15.34 -14.63 -20.22
N ASP A 12 14.45 -14.04 -21.03
CA ASP A 12 13.00 -14.35 -21.02
C ASP A 12 12.60 -15.60 -21.85
N LYS A 13 13.53 -16.14 -22.64
CA LYS A 13 13.27 -17.28 -23.57
C LYS A 13 12.80 -18.59 -22.92
N PRO A 14 13.30 -19.02 -21.73
CA PRO A 14 12.88 -20.29 -21.14
C PRO A 14 11.43 -20.26 -20.63
N ALA A 15 11.01 -19.15 -20.03
CA ALA A 15 9.67 -18.98 -19.49
C ALA A 15 8.62 -18.92 -20.61
N LEU A 16 8.92 -18.20 -21.69
CA LEU A 16 8.05 -18.13 -22.87
C LEU A 16 7.89 -19.49 -23.57
N HIS A 17 8.96 -20.30 -23.60
CA HIS A 17 8.92 -21.64 -24.19
C HIS A 17 8.09 -22.61 -23.33
N ALA A 18 8.30 -22.61 -22.01
CA ALA A 18 7.51 -23.43 -21.08
C ALA A 18 6.02 -23.03 -21.09
N LEU A 19 5.75 -21.73 -21.21
CA LEU A 19 4.40 -21.19 -21.38
C LEU A 19 3.76 -21.68 -22.68
N ARG A 20 4.50 -21.67 -23.80
CA ARG A 20 4.02 -22.13 -25.11
C ARG A 20 3.69 -23.63 -25.11
N GLU A 21 4.47 -24.44 -24.41
CA GLU A 21 4.15 -25.86 -24.24
C GLU A 21 2.92 -26.08 -23.33
N ALA A 22 2.76 -25.25 -22.29
CA ALA A 22 1.63 -25.35 -21.37
C ALA A 22 0.32 -24.79 -21.96
N LEU A 23 0.39 -23.85 -22.91
CA LEU A 23 -0.74 -23.10 -23.46
C LEU A 23 -0.66 -23.01 -24.99
N PRO A 24 -0.88 -24.13 -25.72
CA PRO A 24 -0.76 -24.18 -27.18
C PRO A 24 -1.79 -23.32 -27.91
N GLU A 25 -2.88 -22.91 -27.25
CA GLU A 25 -3.98 -22.13 -27.83
C GLU A 25 -3.83 -20.61 -27.67
N LEU A 26 -2.73 -20.13 -27.08
CA LEU A 26 -2.48 -18.70 -26.99
C LEU A 26 -2.26 -18.10 -28.40
N PRO A 27 -2.93 -17.00 -28.78
CA PRO A 27 -2.65 -16.33 -30.05
C PRO A 27 -1.24 -15.71 -30.05
N PHE A 28 -0.31 -16.38 -30.72
CA PHE A 28 1.06 -15.93 -30.97
C PHE A 28 1.19 -15.37 -32.39
N GLY A 29 1.81 -14.20 -32.50
CA GLY A 29 2.42 -13.72 -33.75
C GLY A 29 3.88 -14.17 -33.84
N ASP A 30 4.60 -13.70 -34.85
CA ASP A 30 6.00 -14.07 -35.10
C ASP A 30 6.95 -13.66 -33.95
N ASP A 31 6.60 -12.61 -33.19
CA ASP A 31 7.43 -12.03 -32.12
C ASP A 31 6.90 -12.27 -30.69
N GLY A 32 5.78 -12.98 -30.51
CA GLY A 32 5.20 -13.21 -29.17
C GLY A 32 3.66 -13.17 -29.09
N PRO A 33 3.09 -13.12 -27.87
CA PRO A 33 1.64 -13.03 -27.68
C PRO A 33 1.07 -11.74 -28.28
N VAL A 34 -0.08 -11.84 -28.95
CA VAL A 34 -0.77 -10.71 -29.57
C VAL A 34 -1.84 -10.16 -28.64
N PHE A 35 -1.78 -8.86 -28.36
CA PHE A 35 -2.75 -8.15 -27.52
C PHE A 35 -3.53 -7.13 -28.34
N ARG A 36 -4.86 -7.14 -28.21
CA ARG A 36 -5.80 -6.20 -28.83
C ARG A 36 -6.06 -4.98 -27.97
N ALA A 37 -5.79 -5.08 -26.67
CA ALA A 37 -5.94 -3.98 -25.73
C ALA A 37 -4.86 -4.01 -24.63
N PRO A 38 -4.53 -2.85 -24.02
CA PRO A 38 -3.51 -2.78 -22.97
C PRO A 38 -3.78 -3.68 -21.77
N TRP A 39 -5.05 -3.90 -21.42
CA TRP A 39 -5.44 -4.73 -20.28
C TRP A 39 -5.12 -6.23 -20.49
N GLU A 40 -5.11 -6.71 -21.75
CA GLU A 40 -4.77 -8.10 -22.07
C GLU A 40 -3.29 -8.37 -21.78
N ALA A 41 -2.42 -7.42 -22.16
CA ALA A 41 -0.99 -7.47 -21.85
C ALA A 41 -0.74 -7.44 -20.33
N GLN A 42 -1.52 -6.65 -19.59
CA GLN A 42 -1.43 -6.59 -18.13
C GLN A 42 -1.86 -7.90 -17.48
N ALA A 43 -2.98 -8.49 -17.91
CA ALA A 43 -3.45 -9.78 -17.41
C ALA A 43 -2.41 -10.88 -17.64
N PHE A 44 -1.81 -10.91 -18.83
CA PHE A 44 -0.72 -11.81 -19.17
C PHE A 44 0.52 -11.62 -18.25
N ALA A 45 0.97 -10.37 -18.10
CA ALA A 45 2.12 -10.04 -17.26
C ALA A 45 1.89 -10.42 -15.79
N MET A 46 0.67 -10.21 -15.26
CA MET A 46 0.32 -10.62 -13.90
C MET A 46 0.36 -12.15 -13.74
N THR A 47 -0.16 -12.90 -14.71
CA THR A 47 -0.07 -14.38 -14.68
C THR A 47 1.38 -14.85 -14.63
N LEU A 48 2.27 -14.28 -15.46
CA LEU A 48 3.68 -14.63 -15.47
C LEU A 48 4.36 -14.30 -14.14
N ALA A 49 4.16 -13.09 -13.62
CA ALA A 49 4.75 -12.65 -12.36
C ALA A 49 4.28 -13.50 -11.17
N LEU A 50 3.02 -13.93 -11.13
CA LEU A 50 2.48 -14.79 -10.08
C LEU A 50 3.04 -16.21 -10.16
N HIS A 51 3.21 -16.75 -11.38
CA HIS A 51 3.86 -18.03 -11.60
C HIS A 51 5.34 -18.00 -11.16
N GLU A 52 6.10 -16.99 -11.57
CA GLU A 52 7.51 -16.83 -11.19
C GLU A 52 7.71 -16.72 -9.67
N ARG A 53 6.72 -16.17 -8.97
CA ARG A 53 6.68 -16.08 -7.49
C ARG A 53 6.19 -17.37 -6.83
N GLY A 54 5.88 -18.42 -7.60
CA GLY A 54 5.46 -19.72 -7.10
C GLY A 54 4.04 -19.75 -6.52
N VAL A 55 3.18 -18.77 -6.84
CA VAL A 55 1.79 -18.73 -6.34
C VAL A 55 0.98 -19.90 -6.89
N PHE A 56 1.23 -20.27 -8.14
CA PHE A 56 0.67 -21.45 -8.80
C PHE A 56 1.67 -22.00 -9.82
N THR A 57 1.47 -23.26 -10.19
CA THR A 57 2.21 -23.94 -11.27
C THR A 57 1.51 -23.77 -12.62
N TRP A 58 2.24 -23.96 -13.72
CA TRP A 58 1.63 -23.97 -15.07
C TRP A 58 0.54 -25.05 -15.23
N LYS A 59 0.63 -26.17 -14.51
CA LYS A 59 -0.39 -27.22 -14.53
C LYS A 59 -1.71 -26.75 -13.91
N GLU A 60 -1.63 -26.05 -12.77
CA GLU A 60 -2.79 -25.46 -12.11
C GLU A 60 -3.40 -24.34 -12.97
N TRP A 61 -2.54 -23.52 -13.57
CA TRP A 61 -2.98 -22.47 -14.50
C TRP A 61 -3.74 -23.04 -15.70
N ALA A 62 -3.17 -24.03 -16.40
CA ALA A 62 -3.81 -24.65 -17.55
C ALA A 62 -5.16 -25.29 -17.19
N HIS A 63 -5.26 -25.88 -15.99
CA HIS A 63 -6.52 -26.41 -15.47
C HIS A 63 -7.55 -25.31 -15.23
N ALA A 64 -7.19 -24.25 -14.51
CA ALA A 64 -8.07 -23.12 -14.20
C ALA A 64 -8.59 -22.44 -15.48
N LEU A 65 -7.70 -22.23 -16.46
CA LEU A 65 -8.07 -21.66 -17.75
C LEU A 65 -9.04 -22.55 -18.54
N SER A 66 -8.78 -23.86 -18.56
CA SER A 66 -9.67 -24.83 -19.22
C SER A 66 -11.06 -24.85 -18.60
N VAL A 67 -11.16 -24.71 -17.27
CA VAL A 67 -12.46 -24.62 -16.57
C VAL A 67 -13.17 -23.32 -16.93
N ALA A 68 -12.48 -22.18 -16.90
CA ALA A 68 -13.06 -20.89 -17.23
C ALA A 68 -13.62 -20.85 -18.67
N ILE A 69 -12.87 -21.40 -19.64
CA ILE A 69 -13.31 -21.51 -21.04
C ILE A 69 -14.56 -22.39 -21.16
N LYS A 70 -14.57 -23.57 -20.51
CA LYS A 70 -15.73 -24.47 -20.54
C LYS A 70 -16.98 -23.83 -19.94
N ASP A 71 -16.84 -23.12 -18.82
CA ASP A 71 -17.94 -22.41 -18.19
C ASP A 71 -18.51 -21.32 -19.11
N ALA A 72 -17.64 -20.58 -19.79
CA ALA A 72 -18.06 -19.54 -20.73
C ALA A 72 -18.74 -20.10 -21.99
N GLN A 73 -18.20 -21.18 -22.56
CA GLN A 73 -18.83 -21.90 -23.67
C GLN A 73 -20.21 -22.44 -23.28
N ALA A 74 -20.34 -23.00 -22.06
CA ALA A 74 -21.63 -23.44 -21.53
C ALA A 74 -22.62 -22.29 -21.31
N ALA A 75 -22.13 -21.07 -21.05
CA ALA A 75 -22.93 -19.85 -20.93
C ALA A 75 -23.30 -19.22 -22.29
N GLY A 76 -22.88 -19.81 -23.41
CA GLY A 76 -23.27 -19.40 -24.76
C GLY A 76 -22.26 -18.48 -25.47
N ASP A 77 -20.99 -18.50 -25.06
CA ASP A 77 -19.92 -17.78 -25.79
C ASP A 77 -19.73 -18.35 -27.22
N PRO A 78 -19.87 -17.52 -28.28
CA PRO A 78 -19.68 -17.93 -29.68
C PRO A 78 -18.26 -18.34 -30.08
N ASP A 79 -17.27 -18.16 -29.20
CA ASP A 79 -15.86 -18.56 -29.40
C ASP A 79 -15.23 -17.94 -30.66
N HIS A 80 -15.32 -16.61 -30.78
CA HIS A 80 -14.72 -15.85 -31.89
C HIS A 80 -13.26 -15.42 -31.62
N GLY A 81 -12.65 -15.92 -30.55
CA GLY A 81 -11.27 -15.60 -30.14
C GLY A 81 -11.06 -14.17 -29.60
N ASP A 82 -12.11 -13.34 -29.58
CA ASP A 82 -12.15 -12.02 -28.96
C ASP A 82 -12.46 -12.06 -27.45
N THR A 83 -12.98 -13.19 -26.95
CA THR A 83 -13.26 -13.43 -25.53
C THR A 83 -12.14 -14.18 -24.80
N TYR A 84 -11.08 -14.60 -25.49
CA TYR A 84 -10.01 -15.43 -24.92
C TYR A 84 -9.35 -14.81 -23.68
N TYR A 85 -8.94 -13.54 -23.74
CA TYR A 85 -8.34 -12.85 -22.59
C TYR A 85 -9.36 -12.54 -21.48
N ALA A 86 -10.66 -12.55 -21.78
CA ALA A 86 -11.70 -12.46 -20.75
C ALA A 86 -11.75 -13.75 -19.92
N HIS A 87 -11.63 -14.93 -20.57
CA HIS A 87 -11.52 -16.22 -19.90
C HIS A 87 -10.21 -16.33 -19.12
N TRP A 88 -9.13 -15.80 -19.67
CA TRP A 88 -7.83 -15.67 -19.00
C TRP A 88 -7.95 -14.89 -17.70
N LEU A 89 -8.59 -13.72 -17.73
CA LEU A 89 -8.78 -12.88 -16.54
C LEU A 89 -9.66 -13.60 -15.50
N ASN A 90 -10.73 -14.27 -15.92
CA ASN A 90 -11.60 -15.04 -15.03
C ASN A 90 -10.83 -16.18 -14.33
N ALA A 91 -10.05 -16.95 -15.09
CA ALA A 91 -9.19 -18.00 -14.54
C ALA A 91 -8.18 -17.44 -13.53
N LEU A 92 -7.60 -16.26 -13.80
CA LEU A 92 -6.67 -15.59 -12.90
C LEU A 92 -7.35 -15.12 -11.60
N GLU A 93 -8.53 -14.50 -11.69
CA GLU A 93 -9.31 -14.07 -10.52
C GLU A 93 -9.67 -15.28 -9.64
N ARG A 94 -10.15 -16.38 -10.23
CA ARG A 94 -10.51 -17.61 -9.50
C ARG A 94 -9.31 -18.26 -8.84
N LEU A 95 -8.24 -18.50 -9.60
CA LEU A 95 -7.06 -19.19 -9.09
C LEU A 95 -6.38 -18.38 -7.99
N THR A 96 -6.30 -17.05 -8.12
CA THR A 96 -5.73 -16.20 -7.06
C THR A 96 -6.62 -16.13 -5.82
N ALA A 97 -7.94 -16.25 -5.96
CA ALA A 97 -8.86 -16.38 -4.84
C ALA A 97 -8.72 -17.72 -4.11
N GLU A 98 -8.64 -18.83 -4.85
CA GLU A 98 -8.39 -20.17 -4.30
C GLU A 98 -7.06 -20.27 -3.54
N LYS A 99 -6.04 -19.56 -4.04
CA LYS A 99 -4.72 -19.44 -3.37
C LYS A 99 -4.69 -18.45 -2.21
N GLY A 100 -5.81 -17.80 -1.88
CA GLY A 100 -5.94 -16.85 -0.78
C GLY A 100 -5.19 -15.53 -0.98
N CYS A 101 -4.75 -15.22 -2.22
CA CYS A 101 -4.07 -13.97 -2.55
C CYS A 101 -5.04 -12.78 -2.61
N VAL A 102 -6.29 -13.05 -2.99
CA VAL A 102 -7.40 -12.10 -2.99
C VAL A 102 -8.65 -12.80 -2.47
N SER A 103 -9.64 -12.04 -2.00
CA SER A 103 -10.98 -12.59 -1.70
C SER A 103 -11.99 -12.10 -2.73
N GLU A 104 -13.03 -12.90 -2.99
CA GLU A 104 -14.14 -12.49 -3.87
C GLU A 104 -14.73 -11.15 -3.45
N ALA A 105 -14.89 -10.93 -2.14
CA ALA A 105 -15.34 -9.66 -1.58
C ALA A 105 -14.39 -8.50 -1.91
N THR A 106 -13.08 -8.73 -1.91
CA THR A 106 -12.09 -7.71 -2.28
C THR A 106 -12.14 -7.38 -3.77
N LEU A 107 -12.27 -8.38 -4.64
CA LEU A 107 -12.42 -8.17 -6.08
C LEU A 107 -13.71 -7.44 -6.43
N ALA A 108 -14.84 -7.85 -5.83
CA ALA A 108 -16.14 -7.21 -6.01
C ALA A 108 -16.10 -5.75 -5.56
N ARG A 109 -15.52 -5.48 -4.38
CA ARG A 109 -15.34 -4.13 -3.87
C ARG A 109 -14.47 -3.28 -4.82
N ARG A 110 -13.33 -3.81 -5.27
CA ARG A 110 -12.44 -3.10 -6.20
C ARG A 110 -13.13 -2.76 -7.52
N ARG A 111 -14.00 -3.64 -8.03
CA ARG A 111 -14.79 -3.39 -9.24
C ARG A 111 -15.75 -2.21 -9.05
N ILE A 112 -16.44 -2.16 -7.90
CA ILE A 112 -17.33 -1.04 -7.54
C ILE A 112 -16.52 0.26 -7.40
N GLU A 113 -15.41 0.24 -6.65
CA GLU A 113 -14.56 1.42 -6.44
C GLU A 113 -14.02 1.97 -7.76
N TRP A 114 -13.60 1.11 -8.69
CA TRP A 114 -13.13 1.51 -10.02
C TRP A 114 -14.24 2.12 -10.87
N ASP A 115 -15.44 1.54 -10.82
CA ASP A 115 -16.62 2.01 -11.55
C ASP A 115 -17.11 3.37 -11.03
N GLU A 116 -17.09 3.56 -9.71
CA GLU A 116 -17.34 4.86 -9.08
C GLU A 116 -16.26 5.90 -9.44
N ALA A 117 -14.98 5.52 -9.37
CA ALA A 117 -13.88 6.39 -9.74
C ALA A 117 -13.96 6.79 -11.22
N ALA A 118 -14.31 5.85 -12.11
CA ALA A 118 -14.48 6.11 -13.54
C ALA A 118 -15.60 7.11 -13.80
N ARG A 119 -16.77 6.94 -13.15
CA ARG A 119 -17.89 7.89 -13.25
C ARG A 119 -17.55 9.28 -12.70
N GLY A 120 -16.76 9.34 -11.64
CA GLY A 120 -16.38 10.58 -10.98
C GLY A 120 -15.22 11.34 -11.65
N THR A 121 -14.51 10.71 -12.59
CA THR A 121 -13.32 11.30 -13.24
C THR A 121 -13.74 12.10 -14.48
N PRO A 122 -13.48 13.42 -14.55
CA PRO A 122 -13.72 14.20 -15.75
C PRO A 122 -12.96 13.63 -16.96
N HIS A 123 -13.57 13.68 -18.14
CA HIS A 123 -12.95 13.16 -19.36
C HIS A 123 -11.56 13.77 -19.62
N GLY A 124 -10.59 12.93 -19.95
CA GLY A 124 -9.20 13.31 -20.18
C GLY A 124 -8.31 13.32 -18.93
N GLN A 125 -8.88 13.08 -17.74
CA GLN A 125 -8.10 12.89 -16.51
C GLN A 125 -7.87 11.39 -16.22
N PRO A 126 -6.74 11.01 -15.60
CA PRO A 126 -6.52 9.64 -15.15
C PRO A 126 -7.55 9.23 -14.10
N ILE A 127 -8.12 8.03 -14.24
CA ILE A 127 -8.95 7.44 -13.19
C ILE A 127 -8.04 6.96 -12.08
N VAL A 128 -8.16 7.58 -10.91
CA VAL A 128 -7.39 7.22 -9.71
C VAL A 128 -8.35 6.62 -8.70
N LEU A 129 -8.08 5.39 -8.28
CA LEU A 129 -8.69 4.86 -7.07
C LEU A 129 -8.22 5.71 -5.89
N LYS A 130 -9.09 6.55 -5.35
CA LYS A 130 -8.87 7.09 -4.00
C LYS A 130 -8.75 5.90 -3.06
N ARG A 131 -7.74 5.86 -2.19
CA ARG A 131 -7.70 4.85 -1.13
C ARG A 131 -8.77 5.20 -0.10
N THR A 132 -10.04 4.92 -0.42
CA THR A 132 -11.13 4.81 0.54
C THR A 132 -10.91 3.56 1.41
N HIS A 133 -9.78 3.51 2.11
CA HIS A 133 -9.66 2.67 3.28
C HIS A 133 -10.02 3.56 4.47
N GLU A 134 -11.22 3.41 5.01
CA GLU A 134 -11.34 3.61 6.45
C GLU A 134 -10.38 2.62 7.11
N LEU A 135 -9.49 3.10 7.97
CA LEU A 135 -8.67 2.20 8.77
C LEU A 135 -9.60 1.25 9.53
N PRO A 136 -9.30 -0.06 9.60
CA PRO A 136 -10.13 -1.00 10.35
C PRO A 136 -10.42 -0.46 11.76
N ALA A 137 -11.64 -0.62 12.26
CA ALA A 137 -12.02 -0.13 13.58
C ALA A 137 -11.04 -0.59 14.68
N ALA A 138 -10.59 -1.85 14.61
CA ALA A 138 -9.58 -2.39 15.52
C ALA A 138 -8.23 -1.63 15.47
N THR A 139 -7.83 -1.12 14.31
CA THR A 139 -6.62 -0.31 14.16
C THR A 139 -6.81 1.08 14.77
N LEU A 140 -7.98 1.70 14.58
CA LEU A 140 -8.31 2.97 15.23
C LEU A 140 -8.35 2.81 16.76
N ASP A 141 -8.98 1.75 17.26
CA ASP A 141 -9.05 1.42 18.68
C ASP A 141 -7.64 1.23 19.27
N ALA A 142 -6.73 0.57 18.53
CA ALA A 142 -5.34 0.41 18.95
C ALA A 142 -4.62 1.76 19.09
N TYR A 143 -4.80 2.69 18.14
CA TYR A 143 -4.24 4.05 18.27
C TYR A 143 -4.82 4.79 19.48
N HIS A 144 -6.13 4.71 19.71
CA HIS A 144 -6.76 5.36 20.85
C HIS A 144 -6.38 4.72 22.19
N ALA A 145 -6.08 3.43 22.22
CA ALA A 145 -5.68 2.72 23.43
C ALA A 145 -4.22 2.98 23.83
N ALA A 146 -3.34 3.16 22.84
CA ALA A 146 -1.90 3.32 23.02
C ALA A 146 -1.52 4.54 23.88
N ILE A 147 -0.35 4.41 24.53
CA ILE A 147 0.31 5.50 25.27
C ILE A 147 1.46 6.00 24.41
N TYR A 148 1.53 7.30 24.17
CA TYR A 148 2.60 7.89 23.38
C TYR A 148 3.55 8.64 24.30
N ARG A 149 4.74 8.08 24.49
CA ARG A 149 5.77 8.65 25.36
C ARG A 149 6.67 9.59 24.59
N ILE A 150 6.88 10.78 25.14
CA ILE A 150 7.90 11.73 24.73
C ILE A 150 9.05 11.61 25.74
N GLU A 151 10.27 11.39 25.25
CA GLU A 151 11.49 11.30 26.05
C GLU A 151 12.01 12.71 26.42
N ALA A 152 11.15 13.46 27.12
CA ALA A 152 11.49 14.71 27.79
C ALA A 152 12.08 14.42 29.19
N GLN A 153 12.48 15.47 29.92
CA GLN A 153 12.92 15.36 31.31
C GLN A 153 12.01 16.19 32.22
N PRO A 154 11.07 15.55 32.96
CA PRO A 154 10.76 14.12 32.98
C PRO A 154 10.03 13.63 31.71
N PRO A 155 9.95 12.30 31.45
CA PRO A 155 9.18 11.77 30.33
C PRO A 155 7.70 12.15 30.42
N ILE A 156 7.08 12.38 29.26
CA ILE A 156 5.67 12.79 29.17
C ILE A 156 4.90 11.72 28.41
N ASP A 157 3.86 11.16 29.04
CA ASP A 157 2.96 10.18 28.43
C ASP A 157 1.67 10.85 28.02
N MET A 158 1.33 10.81 26.74
CA MET A 158 0.10 11.36 26.20
C MET A 158 -0.82 10.28 25.61
N LYS A 159 -2.12 10.56 25.61
CA LYS A 159 -3.16 9.69 25.08
C LYS A 159 -4.09 10.48 24.16
N ILE A 160 -4.47 9.88 23.04
CA ILE A 160 -5.35 10.53 22.07
C ILE A 160 -6.70 10.86 22.72
N GLY A 161 -7.14 12.11 22.55
CA GLY A 161 -8.39 12.62 23.10
C GLY A 161 -8.33 13.10 24.56
N ALA A 162 -7.16 13.02 25.22
CA ALA A 162 -6.96 13.52 26.58
C ALA A 162 -5.95 14.67 26.59
N ALA A 163 -6.40 15.87 26.99
CA ALA A 163 -5.53 17.03 27.12
C ALA A 163 -4.40 16.75 28.14
N ASN A 164 -3.19 17.21 27.81
CA ASN A 164 -2.00 16.95 28.61
C ASN A 164 -1.26 18.27 28.93
N ALA A 165 -1.36 18.71 30.19
CA ALA A 165 -0.76 19.95 30.67
C ALA A 165 0.78 19.98 30.57
N ALA A 166 1.44 18.83 30.65
CA ALA A 166 2.89 18.77 30.47
C ALA A 166 3.28 18.99 29.00
N VAL A 167 2.48 18.50 28.05
CA VAL A 167 2.67 18.79 26.62
C VAL A 167 2.36 20.26 26.33
N GLU A 168 1.26 20.80 26.87
CA GLU A 168 0.93 22.23 26.76
C GLU A 168 2.10 23.11 27.25
N SER A 169 2.64 22.81 28.43
CA SER A 169 3.79 23.52 29.00
C SER A 169 5.03 23.39 28.10
N LEU A 170 5.31 22.20 27.57
CA LEU A 170 6.43 21.96 26.65
C LEU A 170 6.31 22.78 25.36
N LEU A 171 5.10 22.90 24.79
CA LEU A 171 4.86 23.71 23.59
C LEU A 171 5.03 25.21 23.89
N ALA A 172 4.48 25.68 25.02
CA ALA A 172 4.59 27.06 25.46
C ALA A 172 6.05 27.47 25.74
N GLU A 173 6.84 26.61 26.40
CA GLU A 173 8.26 26.83 26.66
C GLU A 173 9.09 26.95 25.37
N GLN A 174 8.68 26.22 24.32
CA GLN A 174 9.32 26.29 23.00
C GLN A 174 8.75 27.40 22.11
N GLY A 175 7.72 28.12 22.57
CA GLY A 175 7.07 29.20 21.81
C GLY A 175 6.37 28.71 20.54
N VAL A 176 5.82 27.49 20.55
CA VAL A 176 5.13 26.88 19.40
C VAL A 176 3.68 26.56 19.74
N GLU A 177 2.80 26.56 18.73
CA GLU A 177 1.36 26.36 18.90
C GLU A 177 0.88 24.95 18.55
N SER A 178 1.78 24.07 18.09
CA SER A 178 1.44 22.71 17.72
C SER A 178 2.65 21.78 17.71
N ALA A 179 2.38 20.48 17.63
CA ALA A 179 3.39 19.46 17.38
C ALA A 179 2.81 18.27 16.63
N VAL A 180 3.71 17.45 16.08
CA VAL A 180 3.37 16.16 15.46
C VAL A 180 4.18 15.06 16.09
N PHE A 181 3.53 13.97 16.49
CA PHE A 181 4.16 12.72 16.87
C PHE A 181 4.07 11.72 15.72
N VAL A 182 5.21 11.24 15.24
CA VAL A 182 5.32 10.45 14.01
C VAL A 182 6.42 9.38 14.12
N THR A 183 6.18 8.23 13.50
CA THR A 183 7.19 7.19 13.24
C THR A 183 7.30 6.97 11.73
N ALA A 184 8.41 6.40 11.28
CA ALA A 184 8.57 5.90 9.91
C ALA A 184 8.56 4.37 9.83
N PHE A 185 8.27 3.70 10.95
CA PHE A 185 8.17 2.26 11.02
C PHE A 185 6.96 1.76 10.22
N ASN A 186 7.09 0.53 9.72
CA ASN A 186 5.99 -0.27 9.19
C ASN A 186 5.04 0.52 8.27
N PRO A 187 5.52 0.99 7.08
CA PRO A 187 4.73 1.82 6.17
C PRO A 187 3.40 1.17 5.81
N PHE A 188 2.31 1.92 6.01
CA PHE A 188 0.92 1.49 5.90
C PHE A 188 0.60 0.19 6.67
N GLY A 189 1.33 -0.07 7.76
CA GLY A 189 1.20 -1.29 8.56
C GLY A 189 1.98 -2.51 8.01
N ARG A 190 2.74 -2.35 6.91
CA ARG A 190 3.56 -3.44 6.38
C ARG A 190 4.78 -3.65 7.28
N VAL A 191 4.82 -4.78 7.97
CA VAL A 191 5.94 -5.17 8.83
C VAL A 191 7.24 -5.25 8.01
N LEU A 192 8.24 -4.49 8.43
CA LEU A 192 9.59 -4.52 7.87
C LEU A 192 10.59 -5.14 8.85
N THR A 193 11.79 -5.45 8.37
CA THR A 193 12.88 -5.87 9.25
C THR A 193 13.33 -4.74 10.17
N PRO A 194 13.94 -5.03 11.33
CA PRO A 194 14.47 -4.00 12.23
C PRO A 194 15.48 -3.06 11.56
N ALA A 195 16.30 -3.57 10.64
CA ALA A 195 17.28 -2.77 9.91
C ALA A 195 16.63 -1.77 8.94
N GLU A 196 15.59 -2.20 8.22
CA GLU A 196 14.82 -1.34 7.32
C GLU A 196 14.07 -0.26 8.10
N ASN A 197 13.39 -0.64 9.20
CA ASN A 197 12.71 0.32 10.07
C ASN A 197 13.68 1.34 10.67
N ALA A 198 14.86 0.90 11.13
CA ALA A 198 15.89 1.80 11.62
C ALA A 198 16.42 2.75 10.53
N ALA A 199 16.54 2.30 9.28
CA ALA A 199 16.94 3.14 8.16
C ALA A 199 15.88 4.20 7.83
N ARG A 200 14.60 3.80 7.78
CA ARG A 200 13.47 4.72 7.59
C ARG A 200 13.37 5.75 8.71
N GLN A 201 13.56 5.34 9.97
CA GLN A 201 13.53 6.26 11.10
C GLN A 201 14.67 7.27 11.07
N ARG A 202 15.89 6.87 10.68
CA ARG A 202 16.99 7.82 10.43
C ARG A 202 16.65 8.81 9.32
N ALA A 203 16.02 8.34 8.24
CA ALA A 203 15.57 9.22 7.16
C ALA A 203 14.49 10.21 7.63
N LEU A 204 13.57 9.79 8.49
CA LEU A 204 12.58 10.68 9.13
C LEU A 204 13.26 11.75 9.98
N THR A 205 14.23 11.38 10.83
CA THR A 205 15.00 12.36 11.61
C THR A 205 15.72 13.36 10.71
N GLY A 206 16.35 12.89 9.63
CA GLY A 206 16.99 13.77 8.64
C GLY A 206 16.00 14.71 7.98
N ARG A 207 14.83 14.19 7.58
CA ARG A 207 13.78 14.98 6.92
C ARG A 207 13.21 16.08 7.82
N VAL A 208 13.01 15.78 9.10
CA VAL A 208 12.56 16.78 10.09
C VAL A 208 13.63 17.87 10.26
N ALA A 209 14.91 17.50 10.30
CA ALA A 209 16.01 18.46 10.39
C ALA A 209 16.12 19.35 9.14
N GLU A 210 15.92 18.80 7.93
CA GLU A 210 15.87 19.57 6.67
C GLU A 210 14.74 20.60 6.65
N MET A 211 13.63 20.32 7.34
CA MET A 211 12.53 21.27 7.52
C MET A 211 12.85 22.37 8.54
N GLY A 212 14.04 22.37 9.15
CA GLY A 212 14.44 23.32 10.20
C GLY A 212 13.77 23.06 11.54
N LEU A 213 13.12 21.91 11.71
CA LEU A 213 12.41 21.54 12.92
C LEU A 213 13.31 20.70 13.85
N ARG A 214 13.06 20.81 15.15
CA ARG A 214 13.69 19.96 16.16
C ARG A 214 12.74 18.85 16.55
N ALA A 215 13.29 17.67 16.83
CA ALA A 215 12.54 16.53 17.31
C ALA A 215 13.06 16.06 18.67
N LEU A 216 12.13 15.68 19.54
CA LEU A 216 12.41 14.90 20.73
C LEU A 216 12.16 13.42 20.43
N PRO A 217 12.99 12.49 20.93
CA PRO A 217 12.71 11.07 20.83
C PRO A 217 11.39 10.72 21.53
N GLY A 218 10.71 9.71 21.05
CA GLY A 218 9.52 9.17 21.67
C GLY A 218 9.31 7.71 21.32
N ALA A 219 8.31 7.10 21.93
CA ALA A 219 7.90 5.74 21.63
C ALA A 219 6.38 5.56 21.75
N GLY A 220 5.78 4.82 20.84
CA GLY A 220 4.44 4.27 21.02
C GLY A 220 4.51 3.07 21.96
N ILE A 221 3.87 3.15 23.12
CA ILE A 221 3.79 2.08 24.11
C ILE A 221 2.38 1.48 24.02
N ASP A 222 2.32 0.19 23.72
CA ASP A 222 1.08 -0.58 23.83
C ASP A 222 0.89 -1.07 25.27
N PRO A 223 -0.16 -0.62 26.00
CA PRO A 223 -0.44 -1.09 27.36
C PRO A 223 -0.69 -2.60 27.45
N MET A 224 -1.15 -3.22 26.35
CA MET A 224 -1.41 -4.65 26.27
C MET A 224 -0.16 -5.47 25.93
N ASN A 225 0.97 -4.79 25.66
CA ASN A 225 2.27 -5.38 25.34
C ASN A 225 2.22 -6.36 24.14
N VAL A 226 1.28 -6.14 23.21
CA VAL A 226 1.07 -6.91 21.97
C VAL A 226 2.00 -6.41 20.87
N TRP A 227 2.36 -5.11 20.87
CA TRP A 227 3.27 -4.50 19.90
C TRP A 227 4.59 -4.07 20.55
N ILE A 228 5.71 -4.21 19.81
CA ILE A 228 7.02 -3.72 20.24
C ILE A 228 7.01 -2.19 20.16
N ALA A 229 7.52 -1.52 21.19
CA ALA A 229 7.59 -0.06 21.21
C ALA A 229 8.33 0.48 19.97
N GLU A 230 7.63 1.24 19.14
CA GLU A 230 8.17 1.78 17.90
C GLU A 230 8.86 3.13 18.16
N ALA A 231 10.11 3.24 17.73
CA ALA A 231 10.83 4.50 17.80
C ALA A 231 10.06 5.58 17.02
N SER A 232 9.81 6.70 17.68
CA SER A 232 9.00 7.80 17.19
C SER A 232 9.69 9.13 17.46
N LEU A 233 9.21 10.19 16.81
CA LEU A 233 9.64 11.56 17.03
C LEU A 233 8.45 12.41 17.45
N PHE A 234 8.63 13.21 18.49
CA PHE A 234 7.76 14.34 18.78
C PHE A 234 8.40 15.59 18.19
N VAL A 235 7.69 16.29 17.31
CA VAL A 235 8.21 17.42 16.52
C VAL A 235 7.44 18.70 16.87
N PRO A 236 7.89 19.48 17.88
CA PRO A 236 7.34 20.79 18.20
C PRO A 236 7.43 21.75 17.01
N GLY A 237 6.41 22.57 16.83
CA GLY A 237 6.28 23.52 15.72
C GLY A 237 5.81 22.89 14.40
N ALA A 238 5.67 21.57 14.31
CA ALA A 238 5.10 20.92 13.14
C ALA A 238 3.58 21.23 13.04
N THR A 239 3.16 21.67 11.85
CA THR A 239 1.76 22.01 11.54
C THR A 239 1.02 20.80 10.98
N ARG A 240 -0.29 20.93 10.70
CA ARG A 240 -1.04 19.90 9.96
C ARG A 240 -0.49 19.67 8.55
N GLU A 241 0.03 20.70 7.88
CA GLU A 241 0.68 20.56 6.58
C GLU A 241 2.00 19.79 6.68
N THR A 242 2.79 20.07 7.73
CA THR A 242 3.98 19.25 8.04
C THR A 242 3.59 17.80 8.29
N ALA A 243 2.50 17.58 9.03
CA ALA A 243 1.99 16.25 9.33
C ALA A 243 1.61 15.48 8.04
N ASP A 244 0.87 16.11 7.13
CA ASP A 244 0.48 15.53 5.84
C ASP A 244 1.71 15.22 4.97
N THR A 245 2.71 16.11 4.97
CA THR A 245 3.99 15.91 4.26
C THR A 245 4.75 14.71 4.81
N LEU A 246 4.87 14.59 6.14
CA LEU A 246 5.57 13.49 6.78
C LEU A 246 4.82 12.17 6.61
N MET A 247 3.49 12.17 6.76
CA MET A 247 2.64 11.00 6.52
C MET A 247 2.79 10.48 5.10
N THR A 248 2.77 11.37 4.11
CA THR A 248 2.90 10.99 2.69
C THR A 248 4.31 10.47 2.40
N SER A 249 5.34 11.17 2.88
CA SER A 249 6.75 10.82 2.61
C SER A 249 7.17 9.50 3.26
N PHE A 250 6.61 9.18 4.43
CA PHE A 250 6.95 7.99 5.20
C PHE A 250 5.85 6.94 5.21
N GLU A 251 4.83 7.11 4.36
CA GLU A 251 3.78 6.14 4.08
C GLU A 251 3.05 5.72 5.36
N GLN A 252 2.73 6.66 6.23
CA GLN A 252 2.09 6.38 7.52
C GLN A 252 0.57 6.39 7.39
N ASN A 253 -0.12 5.47 8.07
CA ASN A 253 -1.59 5.45 8.12
C ASN A 253 -2.15 6.69 8.85
N ALA A 254 -1.45 7.12 9.90
CA ALA A 254 -1.82 8.26 10.73
C ALA A 254 -0.61 8.79 11.49
N VAL A 255 -0.74 10.00 12.02
CA VAL A 255 0.14 10.60 13.03
C VAL A 255 -0.71 11.19 14.14
N ILE A 256 -0.07 11.65 15.22
CA ILE A 256 -0.77 12.39 16.27
C ILE A 256 -0.42 13.84 16.12
N TYR A 257 -1.45 14.66 15.91
CA TYR A 257 -1.33 16.10 15.94
C TYR A 257 -1.69 16.59 17.33
N VAL A 258 -0.88 17.48 17.91
CA VAL A 258 -1.17 18.13 19.18
C VAL A 258 -1.33 19.62 18.93
N ASP A 259 -2.44 20.21 19.38
CA ASP A 259 -2.64 21.66 19.35
C ASP A 259 -2.03 22.36 20.58
N GLY A 260 -2.07 23.70 20.58
CA GLY A 260 -1.49 24.52 21.64
C GLY A 260 -2.12 24.33 23.02
N SER A 261 -3.27 23.66 23.13
CA SER A 261 -3.87 23.28 24.42
C SER A 261 -3.33 21.96 24.96
N GLY A 262 -2.36 21.35 24.26
CA GLY A 262 -1.80 20.05 24.61
C GLY A 262 -2.76 18.89 24.36
N LEU A 263 -3.76 19.04 23.48
CA LEU A 263 -4.71 17.98 23.13
C LEU A 263 -4.21 17.12 21.96
N PRO A 264 -3.86 15.84 22.18
CA PRO A 264 -3.44 14.95 21.10
C PRO A 264 -4.65 14.42 20.33
N GLN A 265 -4.59 14.52 19.01
CA GLN A 265 -5.65 14.15 18.08
C GLN A 265 -5.08 13.21 17.02
N LEU A 266 -5.81 12.13 16.71
CA LEU A 266 -5.43 11.24 15.61
C LEU A 266 -5.63 11.98 14.29
N LEU A 267 -4.55 12.11 13.53
CA LEU A 267 -4.54 12.69 12.20
C LEU A 267 -4.30 11.58 11.18
N LEU A 268 -5.37 11.09 10.56
CA LEU A 268 -5.33 10.16 9.42
C LEU A 268 -4.57 10.69 8.20
N HIS A 269 -3.94 9.80 7.43
CA HIS A 269 -3.30 10.11 6.16
C HIS A 269 -4.24 10.87 5.20
N PRO A 270 -3.75 11.83 4.37
CA PRO A 270 -4.57 12.60 3.45
C PRO A 270 -5.44 11.73 2.51
N ASP A 271 -4.92 10.60 2.04
CA ASP A 271 -5.67 9.64 1.22
C ASP A 271 -6.96 9.12 1.88
N TYR A 272 -7.12 9.22 3.20
CA TYR A 272 -8.31 8.78 3.95
C TYR A 272 -9.36 9.89 4.15
N ARG A 273 -9.15 11.09 3.60
CA ARG A 273 -10.00 12.28 3.83
C ARG A 273 -10.58 12.87 2.56
#